data_AF-A0A068VRC8-F1
#
_entry.id   AF-A0A068VRC8-F1
#
_cell.length_a   1.000
_cell.length_b   1.000
_cell.length_c   1.000
_cell.angle_alpha   90.00
_cell.angle_beta   90.00
_cell.angle_gamma   90.00
#
_symmetry.space_group_name_H-M   'P 1'
#
loop_
_entity.id
_entity.type
_entity.pdbx_description
1 polymer ?
#
loop_
_entity_poly.entity_id
_entity_poly.type
_entity_poly.pdbx_seq_one_letter_code
_entity_poly.pdbx_strand_id
1 'polypeptide(L)'
;MAVNKLFGAISALSLLLLLSSFGCKAQLSPTFYDYTCPNALTTIRSTIRSAISCERRMAASLIRLHFHDCFVQNAKTKLGCDGSVLLDETPTIQSEKTSKANNDSARGFNYLTIFL
;
A
#
# COMPACT_ATOMS: atom_id res chain seq x y z
N MET A 1 29.78 -0.70 -46.02
CA MET A 1 28.61 -1.47 -45.54
C MET A 1 28.61 -1.69 -44.02
N ALA A 2 29.75 -2.00 -43.38
CA ALA A 2 29.84 -2.18 -41.93
C ALA A 2 29.52 -0.92 -41.10
N VAL A 3 29.94 0.25 -41.59
CA VAL A 3 29.75 1.54 -40.90
C VAL A 3 28.25 1.90 -40.76
N ASN A 4 27.45 1.71 -41.82
CA ASN A 4 26.01 1.98 -41.79
C ASN A 4 25.26 1.02 -40.85
N LYS A 5 25.70 -0.24 -40.73
CA LYS A 5 25.14 -1.19 -39.76
C LYS A 5 25.46 -0.79 -38.31
N LEU A 6 26.65 -0.26 -38.06
CA LEU A 6 27.05 0.26 -36.76
C LEU A 6 26.25 1.50 -36.35
N PHE A 7 26.05 2.46 -37.27
CA PHE A 7 25.19 3.63 -37.04
C PHE A 7 23.73 3.24 -36.76
N GLY A 8 23.20 2.25 -37.49
CA GLY A 8 21.85 1.71 -37.23
C GLY A 8 21.71 1.08 -35.85
N ALA A 9 22.72 0.31 -35.41
CA ALA A 9 22.72 -0.32 -34.08
C ALA A 9 22.79 0.72 -32.94
N ILE A 10 23.61 1.77 -33.09
CA ILE A 10 23.73 2.85 -32.09
C ILE A 10 22.42 3.64 -31.98
N SER A 11 21.77 3.94 -33.12
CA SER A 11 20.46 4.61 -33.16
C SER A 11 19.38 3.78 -32.47
N ALA A 12 19.32 2.48 -32.76
CA ALA A 12 18.37 1.57 -32.12
C ALA A 12 18.60 1.44 -30.60
N LEU A 13 19.86 1.38 -30.17
CA LEU A 13 20.21 1.32 -28.74
C LEU A 13 19.88 2.63 -28.00
N SER A 14 20.13 3.78 -28.64
CA SER A 14 19.75 5.09 -28.10
C SER A 14 18.23 5.24 -27.94
N LEU A 15 17.46 4.77 -28.93
CA LEU A 15 16.00 4.79 -28.87
C LEU A 15 15.45 3.85 -27.78
N LEU A 16 16.06 2.67 -27.62
CA LEU A 16 15.70 1.71 -26.56
C LEU A 16 15.96 2.28 -25.16
N LEU A 17 17.06 3.00 -24.97
CA LEU A 17 17.40 3.69 -23.72
C LEU A 17 16.47 4.88 -23.42
N LEU A 18 15.96 5.57 -24.44
CA LEU A 18 14.97 6.64 -24.27
C LEU A 18 13.59 6.08 -23.87
N LEU A 19 13.20 4.92 -24.42
CA LEU A 19 11.93 4.27 -24.11
C LEU A 19 11.88 3.71 -22.67
N SER A 20 13.01 3.27 -22.11
CA SER A 20 13.09 2.80 -20.72
C SER A 20 13.01 3.92 -19.67
N SER A 21 13.04 5.18 -20.09
CA SER A 21 13.00 6.36 -19.21
C SER A 21 11.58 6.82 -18.84
N PHE A 22 10.54 6.24 -19.45
CA PHE A 22 9.15 6.55 -19.14
C PHE A 22 8.70 5.85 -17.84
N GLY A 23 8.97 6.49 -16.71
CA GLY A 23 8.41 6.07 -15.43
C GLY A 23 6.90 6.35 -15.36
N CYS A 24 6.10 5.34 -15.04
CA CYS A 24 4.70 5.54 -14.69
C CYS A 24 4.59 6.25 -13.33
N LYS A 25 3.98 7.44 -13.30
CA LYS A 25 3.62 8.11 -12.05
C LYS A 25 2.20 7.68 -11.65
N ALA A 26 2.11 6.62 -10.84
CA ALA A 26 0.86 6.25 -10.17
C ALA A 26 0.65 7.20 -8.97
N GLN A 27 -0.09 8.29 -9.20
CA GLN A 27 -0.40 9.29 -8.17
C GLN A 27 -1.73 8.97 -7.51
N LEU A 28 -1.77 9.05 -6.18
CA LEU A 28 -3.00 8.93 -5.39
C LEU A 28 -3.92 10.12 -5.66
N SER A 29 -5.23 9.87 -5.74
CA SER A 29 -6.26 10.91 -5.84
C SER A 29 -7.27 10.79 -4.70
N PRO A 30 -7.64 11.89 -4.02
CA PRO A 30 -8.70 11.87 -3.02
C PRO A 30 -10.08 11.51 -3.61
N THR A 31 -10.25 11.66 -4.92
CA THR A 31 -11.51 11.41 -5.64
C THR A 31 -11.57 10.04 -6.31
N PHE A 32 -10.61 9.16 -6.03
CA PHE A 32 -10.47 7.85 -6.72
C PHE A 32 -11.75 6.99 -6.63
N TYR A 33 -12.49 7.08 -5.52
CA TYR A 33 -13.70 6.29 -5.28
C TYR A 33 -15.01 7.05 -5.50
N ASP A 34 -14.98 8.31 -5.95
CA ASP A 34 -16.19 9.14 -6.02
C ASP A 34 -17.29 8.52 -6.92
N TYR A 35 -16.89 7.78 -7.95
CA TYR A 35 -17.82 7.14 -8.89
C TYR A 35 -18.02 5.65 -8.63
N THR A 36 -16.99 4.93 -8.19
CA THR A 36 -17.04 3.48 -8.02
C THR A 36 -17.56 3.07 -6.65
N CYS A 37 -17.31 3.88 -5.62
CA CYS A 37 -17.77 3.65 -4.25
C CYS A 37 -18.00 4.98 -3.51
N PRO A 38 -19.03 5.77 -3.89
CA PRO A 38 -19.26 7.13 -3.39
C PRO A 38 -19.44 7.20 -1.86
N ASN A 39 -19.92 6.12 -1.25
CA ASN A 39 -20.17 6.04 0.18
C ASN A 39 -18.97 5.53 0.98
N ALA A 40 -17.82 5.24 0.35
CA ALA A 40 -16.65 4.68 1.04
C ALA A 40 -16.23 5.52 2.25
N LEU A 41 -16.04 6.82 2.06
CA LEU A 41 -15.59 7.72 3.12
C LEU A 41 -16.62 7.85 4.25
N THR A 42 -17.91 7.90 3.92
CA THR A 42 -18.97 7.98 4.93
C THR A 42 -19.08 6.71 5.77
N THR A 43 -18.99 5.53 5.14
CA THR A 43 -19.01 4.25 5.83
C THR A 43 -17.79 4.11 6.74
N ILE A 44 -16.59 4.42 6.24
CA ILE A 44 -15.34 4.41 7.02
C ILE A 44 -15.46 5.31 8.26
N ARG A 45 -15.95 6.54 8.08
CA ARG A 45 -16.15 7.49 9.19
C ARG A 45 -17.13 6.98 10.24
N SER A 46 -18.23 6.34 9.82
CA SER A 46 -19.23 5.78 10.73
C SER A 46 -18.64 4.67 11.60
N THR A 47 -17.94 3.71 10.98
CA THR A 47 -17.29 2.60 11.69
C THR A 47 -16.22 3.12 12.65
N ILE A 48 -15.36 4.05 12.22
CA ILE A 48 -14.33 4.63 13.10
C ILE A 48 -14.96 5.35 14.29
N ARG A 49 -16.05 6.11 14.08
CA ARG A 49 -16.78 6.76 15.18
C ARG A 49 -17.35 5.75 16.16
N SER A 50 -17.97 4.68 15.67
CA SER A 50 -18.48 3.58 16.52
C SER A 50 -17.35 2.94 17.33
N ALA A 51 -16.20 2.72 16.70
CA ALA A 51 -15.02 2.14 17.33
C ALA A 51 -14.49 3.05 18.47
N ILE A 52 -14.41 4.35 18.23
CA ILE A 52 -13.97 5.35 19.21
C ILE A 52 -14.99 5.52 20.34
N SER A 53 -16.30 5.44 20.06
CA SER A 53 -17.33 5.49 21.08
C SER A 53 -17.32 4.27 21.99
N CYS A 54 -17.01 3.09 21.44
CA CYS A 54 -16.81 1.88 22.21
C CYS A 54 -15.54 1.97 23.07
N GLU A 55 -14.44 2.46 22.48
CA GLU A 55 -13.18 2.63 23.17
C GLU A 55 -12.38 3.82 22.62
N ARG A 56 -12.19 4.86 23.45
CA ARG A 56 -11.52 6.10 23.01
C ARG A 56 -10.09 5.88 22.49
N ARG A 57 -9.35 4.91 23.03
CA ARG A 57 -7.98 4.57 22.61
C ARG A 57 -7.93 4.01 21.17
N MET A 58 -9.07 3.64 20.59
CA MET A 58 -9.13 3.10 19.23
C MET A 58 -8.67 4.10 18.18
N ALA A 59 -8.89 5.41 18.37
CA ALA A 59 -8.38 6.45 17.48
C ALA A 59 -6.86 6.34 17.29
N ALA A 60 -6.12 6.27 18.41
CA ALA A 60 -4.67 6.13 18.40
C ALA A 60 -4.22 4.76 17.85
N SER A 61 -4.99 3.71 18.14
CA SER A 61 -4.66 2.35 17.71
C SER A 61 -4.75 2.19 16.18
N LEU A 62 -5.79 2.76 15.56
CA LEU A 62 -5.98 2.72 14.10
C LEU A 62 -4.93 3.55 13.36
N ILE A 63 -4.55 4.72 13.89
CA ILE A 63 -3.45 5.53 13.33
C ILE A 63 -2.12 4.78 13.43
N ARG A 64 -1.85 4.15 14.58
CA ARG A 64 -0.68 3.29 14.74
C ARG A 64 -0.68 2.16 13.72
N LEU A 65 -1.82 1.51 13.48
CA LEU A 65 -1.90 0.43 12.52
C LEU A 65 -1.58 0.88 11.09
N HIS A 66 -2.10 2.04 10.66
CA HIS A 66 -1.73 2.64 9.37
C HIS A 66 -0.23 2.97 9.29
N PHE A 67 0.36 3.49 10.37
CA PHE A 67 1.80 3.72 10.43
C PHE A 67 2.59 2.40 10.29
N HIS A 68 2.18 1.35 11.00
CA HIS A 68 2.86 0.05 10.93
C HIS A 68 2.72 -0.62 9.57
N ASP A 69 1.62 -0.41 8.84
CA ASP A 69 1.47 -0.84 7.44
C ASP A 69 2.48 -0.10 6.56
N CYS A 70 2.48 1.23 6.62
CA CYS A 70 3.30 2.05 5.73
C CYS A 70 4.81 2.01 6.03
N PHE A 71 5.26 1.61 7.22
CA PHE A 71 6.64 1.75 7.68
C PHE A 71 7.51 0.48 7.51
N VAL A 72 6.92 -0.67 7.13
CA VAL A 72 7.69 -1.91 6.91
C VAL A 72 8.54 -1.78 5.63
N GLN A 73 9.85 -1.87 5.80
CA GLN A 73 10.86 -1.55 4.79
C GLN A 73 11.49 -2.84 4.27
N ASN A 74 11.18 -3.21 3.03
CA ASN A 74 11.88 -4.29 2.32
C ASN A 74 12.81 -3.65 1.30
N ALA A 75 14.03 -4.16 1.12
CA ALA A 75 15.07 -3.61 0.23
C ALA A 75 14.71 -3.51 -1.28
N LYS A 76 13.48 -3.87 -1.67
CA LYS A 76 12.94 -3.75 -3.03
C LYS A 76 11.63 -2.98 -3.12
N THR A 77 11.04 -2.57 -1.99
CA THR A 77 9.72 -1.96 -1.95
C THR A 77 9.81 -0.60 -1.28
N LYS A 78 9.29 0.41 -1.97
CA LYS A 78 8.90 1.72 -1.42
C LYS A 78 8.17 1.52 -0.08
N LEU A 79 8.26 2.47 0.87
CA LEU A 79 7.30 2.54 2.01
C LEU A 79 5.89 2.28 1.43
N GLY A 80 5.26 1.19 1.84
CA GLY A 80 4.08 0.66 1.18
C GLY A 80 2.92 0.57 2.14
N CYS A 81 1.83 1.29 1.87
CA CYS A 81 0.56 1.13 2.57
C CYS A 81 -0.28 0.16 1.73
N ASP A 82 0.05 -1.13 1.76
CA ASP A 82 -0.54 -2.17 0.91
C ASP A 82 -1.52 -3.08 1.68
N GLY A 83 -1.71 -2.85 2.98
CA GLY A 83 -2.59 -3.64 3.83
C GLY A 83 -2.00 -4.98 4.27
N SER A 84 -0.70 -5.23 4.06
CA SER A 84 -0.04 -6.48 4.46
C SER A 84 -0.19 -6.78 5.95
N VAL A 85 -0.23 -5.74 6.80
CA VAL A 85 -0.40 -5.87 8.25
C VAL A 85 -1.74 -6.51 8.65
N LEU A 86 -2.73 -6.51 7.75
CA LEU A 86 -4.06 -7.06 7.99
C LEU A 86 -4.13 -8.56 7.73
N LEU A 87 -3.17 -9.15 7.02
CA LEU A 87 -3.18 -10.56 6.65
C LEU A 87 -2.97 -11.46 7.86
N ASP A 88 -3.83 -12.47 7.98
CA ASP A 88 -3.70 -13.54 8.98
C ASP A 88 -2.68 -14.59 8.54
N GLU A 89 -2.19 -15.35 9.51
CA GLU A 89 -1.22 -16.41 9.29
C GLU A 89 -1.84 -17.55 8.47
N THR A 90 -1.10 -18.04 7.48
CA THR A 90 -1.47 -19.21 6.67
C THR A 90 -0.27 -20.14 6.55
N PRO A 91 -0.42 -21.39 6.05
CA PRO A 91 0.73 -22.30 5.89
C PRO A 91 1.87 -21.74 5.02
N THR A 92 1.60 -20.74 4.18
CA THR A 92 2.56 -20.12 3.26
C THR A 92 2.88 -18.66 3.59
N ILE A 93 2.16 -18.03 4.53
CA ILE A 93 2.31 -16.61 4.87
C ILE A 93 2.50 -16.47 6.37
N GLN A 94 3.65 -15.94 6.77
CA GLN A 94 3.89 -15.47 8.13
C GLN A 94 3.22 -14.11 8.30
N SER A 95 2.34 -13.98 9.30
CA SER A 95 1.62 -12.73 9.53
C SER A 95 2.51 -11.66 10.16
N GLU A 96 2.40 -10.42 9.70
CA GLU A 96 3.06 -9.29 10.35
C GLU A 96 2.49 -8.99 11.74
N LYS A 97 1.31 -9.52 12.07
CA LYS A 97 0.68 -9.39 13.40
C LYS A 97 1.52 -10.06 14.48
N THR A 98 2.28 -11.10 14.16
CA THR A 98 3.15 -11.81 15.11
C THR A 98 4.56 -11.24 15.19
N SER A 99 4.87 -10.18 14.41
CA SER A 99 6.14 -9.48 14.50
C SER A 99 6.35 -8.84 15.88
N LYS A 100 7.61 -8.65 16.30
CA LYS A 100 7.96 -8.07 17.60
C LYS A 100 7.25 -6.73 17.88
N ALA A 101 6.99 -5.94 16.85
CA ALA A 101 6.38 -4.62 16.97
C ALA A 101 4.84 -4.66 17.08
N ASN A 102 4.22 -5.77 16.64
CA ASN A 102 2.75 -5.92 16.55
C ASN A 102 2.20 -6.97 17.53
N ASN A 103 3.00 -7.98 17.89
CA ASN A 103 2.56 -9.09 18.74
C ASN A 103 2.13 -8.57 20.11
N ASP A 104 0.91 -8.93 20.53
CA ASP A 104 0.26 -8.42 21.75
C ASP A 104 0.27 -6.89 21.90
N SER A 105 0.34 -6.17 20.78
CA SER A 105 0.54 -4.71 20.77
C SER A 105 -0.35 -3.98 19.77
N ALA A 106 -0.35 -4.41 18.50
CA ALA A 106 -1.22 -3.88 17.47
C ALA A 106 -2.66 -4.37 17.70
N ARG A 107 -3.64 -3.52 17.40
CA ARG A 107 -5.06 -3.77 17.72
C ARG A 107 -5.98 -2.94 16.85
N GLY A 108 -7.26 -3.30 16.83
CA GLY A 108 -8.29 -2.63 16.02
C GLY A 108 -8.54 -3.28 14.66
N PHE A 109 -7.93 -4.44 14.39
CA PHE A 109 -8.10 -5.20 13.14
C PHE A 109 -9.57 -5.49 12.81
N ASN A 110 -10.37 -5.81 13.84
CA ASN A 110 -11.80 -6.12 13.72
C ASN A 110 -12.65 -4.96 13.14
N TYR A 111 -12.20 -3.72 13.28
CA TYR A 111 -12.88 -2.56 12.71
C TYR A 111 -12.51 -2.30 11.25
N LEU A 112 -11.42 -2.91 10.77
CA LEU A 112 -10.95 -2.79 9.38
C LEU A 112 -11.41 -3.97 8.52
N THR A 113 -11.49 -5.17 9.09
CA THR A 113 -11.97 -6.38 8.39
C THR A 113 -13.43 -6.30 7.96
N ILE A 114 -14.22 -5.35 8.47
CA ILE A 114 -15.61 -5.15 8.03
C ILE A 114 -15.71 -4.55 6.61
N PHE A 115 -14.60 -4.07 6.05
CA PHE A 115 -14.55 -3.49 4.70
C PHE A 115 -14.04 -4.47 3.63
N LEU A 116 -13.64 -5.68 4.04
CA LEU A 116 -13.10 -6.75 3.19
C LEU A 116 -14.11 -7.90 3.11
#